data_AF-A0A9P7FLS0-F1
#
_entry.id   AF-A0A9P7FLS0-F1
#
_cell.length_a   1.000
_cell.length_b   1.000
_cell.length_c   1.000
_cell.angle_alpha   90.00
_cell.angle_beta   90.00
_cell.angle_gamma   90.00
#
_symmetry.space_group_name_H-M   'P 1'
#
loop_
_entity.id
_entity.type
_entity.pdbx_description
1 polymer ?
#
loop_
_entity_poly.entity_id
_entity_poly.type
_entity_poly.pdbx_seq_one_letter_code
_entity_poly.pdbx_strand_id
1 'polypeptide(L)'
;MVADLISLLGEALRDPELPVFHILLTSRLEEHIRKAIQKEEMRTLVYEIPVNTSGEGVAGTISLDGEDVDNDICTFLQHSFTELRNRHPDFPQPTADKLTRLANRAGRRFIVASTMMKFVDDGYNDPRDRLKLMLELTNELLPGTEVHELYNRILSTCSDPNRAYQHLSIVAALADPLPISQISKLLGPGQGSDVATTLKQLRSFMDIPADSSHPVNIYHSSIRDYASNSSNCSLPGLQPILPHSLLAYSSFRLMIED
;
A
#
# COMPACT_ATOMS: atom_id res chain seq x y z
N MET A 1 -24.42 -2.53 4.11
CA MET A 1 -23.71 -1.23 4.21
C MET A 1 -23.31 -0.70 2.84
N VAL A 2 -22.39 -1.33 2.09
CA VAL A 2 -21.96 -0.83 0.76
C VAL A 2 -23.07 -0.92 -0.28
N ALA A 3 -23.85 -2.01 -0.32
CA ALA A 3 -24.98 -2.14 -1.22
C ALA A 3 -26.10 -1.11 -0.94
N ASP A 4 -26.30 -0.75 0.32
CA ASP A 4 -27.29 0.25 0.74
C ASP A 4 -26.84 1.65 0.32
N LEU A 5 -25.54 1.95 0.46
CA LEU A 5 -24.94 3.19 -0.06
C LEU A 5 -25.08 3.29 -1.58
N ILE A 6 -24.79 2.21 -2.32
CA ILE A 6 -24.98 2.18 -3.78
C ILE A 6 -26.44 2.48 -4.15
N SER A 7 -27.40 1.92 -3.40
CA SER A 7 -28.83 2.14 -3.64
C SER A 7 -29.24 3.60 -3.34
N LEU A 8 -28.76 4.17 -2.22
CA LEU A 8 -28.98 5.57 -1.86
C LEU A 8 -28.42 6.56 -2.89
N LEU A 9 -27.22 6.28 -3.41
CA LEU A 9 -26.62 7.09 -4.48
C LEU A 9 -27.45 7.00 -5.77
N GLY A 10 -28.03 5.83 -6.06
CA GLY A 10 -28.98 5.64 -7.15
C GLY A 10 -30.27 6.45 -6.99
N GLU A 11 -30.82 6.51 -5.79
CA GLU A 11 -31.99 7.35 -5.51
C GLU A 11 -31.68 8.84 -5.67
N ALA A 12 -30.54 9.29 -5.16
CA ALA A 12 -30.08 10.67 -5.35
C ALA A 12 -29.89 11.01 -6.84
N LEU A 13 -29.42 10.05 -7.66
CA LEU A 13 -29.27 10.23 -9.10
C LEU A 13 -30.59 10.44 -9.86
N ARG A 14 -31.74 10.09 -9.26
CA ARG A 14 -33.08 10.25 -9.86
C ARG A 14 -33.79 11.53 -9.46
N ASP A 15 -33.31 12.24 -8.44
CA ASP A 15 -33.97 13.43 -7.94
C ASP A 15 -33.62 14.66 -8.82
N PRO A 16 -34.61 15.23 -9.56
CA PRO A 16 -34.37 16.36 -10.45
C PRO A 16 -34.13 17.68 -9.70
N GLU A 17 -34.42 17.75 -8.40
CA GLU A 17 -34.17 18.92 -7.55
C GLU A 17 -32.73 18.96 -7.02
N LEU A 18 -31.99 17.84 -7.10
CA LEU A 18 -30.60 17.79 -6.68
C LEU A 18 -29.66 18.24 -7.84
N PRO A 19 -28.70 19.15 -7.59
CA PRO A 19 -27.82 19.70 -8.63
C PRO A 19 -26.82 18.66 -9.15
N VAL A 20 -26.50 18.70 -10.46
CA VAL A 20 -25.65 17.75 -11.21
C VAL A 20 -24.46 17.20 -10.39
N PHE A 21 -24.55 15.91 -10.04
CA PHE A 21 -23.51 15.13 -9.38
C PHE A 21 -22.87 14.16 -10.39
N HIS A 22 -21.57 14.31 -10.62
CA HIS A 22 -20.77 13.25 -11.23
C HIS A 22 -20.20 12.40 -10.09
N ILE A 23 -20.68 11.17 -9.96
CA ILE A 23 -20.24 10.24 -8.91
C ILE A 23 -19.29 9.23 -9.53
N LEU A 24 -18.00 9.32 -9.18
CA LEU A 24 -17.02 8.29 -9.52
C LEU A 24 -16.92 7.29 -8.36
N LEU A 25 -17.46 6.08 -8.56
CA LEU A 25 -17.33 4.98 -7.62
C LEU A 25 -16.22 4.04 -8.07
N THR A 26 -15.14 3.93 -7.30
CA THR A 26 -14.08 2.95 -7.52
C THR A 26 -14.17 1.86 -6.47
N SER A 27 -14.15 0.59 -6.88
CA SER A 27 -14.11 -0.54 -5.95
C SER A 27 -13.43 -1.76 -6.57
N ARG A 28 -13.05 -2.72 -5.73
CA ARG A 28 -12.75 -4.08 -6.21
C ARG A 28 -14.04 -4.71 -6.75
N LEU A 29 -13.91 -5.56 -7.77
CA LEU A 29 -15.00 -6.33 -8.39
C LEU A 29 -15.49 -7.46 -7.46
N GLU A 30 -15.94 -7.10 -6.27
CA GLU A 30 -16.51 -8.05 -5.32
C GLU A 30 -17.94 -8.42 -5.72
N GLU A 31 -18.29 -9.70 -5.56
CA GLU A 31 -19.57 -10.23 -6.04
C GLU A 31 -20.79 -9.46 -5.51
N HIS A 32 -20.73 -9.03 -4.26
CA HIS A 32 -21.81 -8.30 -3.62
C HIS A 32 -21.98 -6.87 -4.18
N ILE A 33 -20.89 -6.24 -4.62
CA ILE A 33 -20.89 -4.90 -5.25
C ILE A 33 -21.41 -5.03 -6.67
N ARG A 34 -20.92 -6.03 -7.41
CA ARG A 34 -21.39 -6.35 -8.76
C ARG A 34 -22.90 -6.60 -8.78
N LYS A 35 -23.41 -7.42 -7.85
CA LYS A 35 -24.85 -7.68 -7.71
C LYS A 35 -25.66 -6.43 -7.37
N ALA A 36 -25.12 -5.55 -6.52
CA ALA A 36 -25.80 -4.30 -6.16
C ALA A 36 -25.93 -3.35 -7.35
N ILE A 37 -24.88 -3.24 -8.17
CA ILE A 37 -24.85 -2.43 -9.39
C ILE A 37 -25.77 -3.01 -10.49
N GLN A 38 -25.84 -4.34 -10.62
CA GLN A 38 -26.63 -5.01 -11.66
C GLN A 38 -28.13 -5.09 -11.36
N LYS A 39 -28.60 -4.59 -10.21
CA LYS A 39 -30.04 -4.51 -9.91
C LYS A 39 -30.75 -3.66 -10.96
N GLU A 40 -31.97 -4.07 -11.33
CA GLU A 40 -32.75 -3.45 -12.41
C GLU A 40 -33.06 -1.97 -12.15
N GLU A 41 -33.19 -1.58 -10.87
CA GLU A 41 -33.32 -0.18 -10.47
C GLU A 41 -32.06 0.64 -10.78
N MET A 42 -30.87 0.07 -10.61
CA MET A 42 -29.59 0.77 -10.79
C MET A 42 -29.10 0.75 -12.24
N ARG A 43 -29.50 -0.26 -13.03
CA ARG A 43 -29.05 -0.47 -14.42
C ARG A 43 -29.29 0.71 -15.36
N THR A 44 -30.31 1.52 -15.12
CA THR A 44 -30.63 2.70 -15.96
C THR A 44 -29.88 3.95 -15.55
N LEU A 45 -29.27 3.96 -14.36
CA LEU A 45 -28.59 5.11 -13.76
C LEU A 45 -27.07 4.93 -13.68
N VAL A 46 -26.62 3.68 -13.71
CA VAL A 46 -25.21 3.33 -13.61
C VAL A 46 -24.66 3.06 -15.00
N TYR A 47 -23.69 3.87 -15.42
CA TYR A 47 -22.88 3.59 -16.60
C TYR A 47 -21.89 2.48 -16.27
N GLU A 48 -22.20 1.25 -16.69
CA GLU A 48 -21.27 0.12 -16.76
C GLU A 48 -20.64 0.12 -18.15
N ILE A 49 -19.33 -0.03 -18.27
CA ILE A 49 -18.65 0.28 -19.52
C ILE A 49 -17.61 -0.82 -19.88
N PRO A 50 -17.66 -1.37 -21.10
CA PRO A 50 -16.87 -2.53 -21.51
C PRO A 50 -15.59 -2.20 -22.33
N VAL A 51 -14.65 -3.15 -22.39
CA VAL A 51 -13.35 -3.07 -23.09
C VAL A 51 -13.45 -3.79 -24.45
N ASN A 52 -13.38 -3.03 -25.55
CA ASN A 52 -12.82 -3.47 -26.84
C ASN A 52 -12.59 -2.23 -27.73
N THR A 53 -11.35 -1.96 -28.06
CA THR A 53 -10.96 -0.88 -28.97
C THR A 53 -11.21 -1.29 -30.42
N SER A 54 -12.30 -0.80 -31.00
CA SER A 54 -12.33 -0.30 -32.40
C SER A 54 -13.70 0.32 -32.71
N GLY A 55 -13.74 1.64 -32.79
CA GLY A 55 -14.91 2.38 -33.27
C GLY A 55 -15.06 3.74 -32.61
N GLU A 56 -15.13 4.79 -33.42
CA GLU A 56 -15.49 6.15 -32.99
C GLU A 56 -16.89 6.15 -32.35
N GLY A 57 -16.95 6.52 -31.07
CA GLY A 57 -18.20 6.65 -30.31
C GLY A 57 -17.96 7.21 -28.91
N VAL A 58 -18.83 8.13 -28.49
CA VAL A 58 -18.73 9.01 -27.31
C VAL A 58 -19.09 8.25 -26.01
N ALA A 59 -18.15 7.52 -25.38
CA ALA A 59 -18.15 7.09 -23.96
C ALA A 59 -17.04 6.05 -23.68
N GLY A 60 -16.34 6.10 -22.54
CA GLY A 60 -15.24 5.16 -22.22
C GLY A 60 -15.08 4.81 -20.73
N THR A 61 -14.59 3.60 -20.43
CA THR A 61 -14.21 3.12 -19.08
C THR A 61 -12.81 2.60 -19.02
N ILE A 62 -12.35 2.59 -17.78
CA ILE A 62 -11.05 2.15 -17.34
C ILE A 62 -11.26 0.90 -16.46
N SER A 63 -11.12 -0.29 -17.05
CA SER A 63 -10.84 -1.51 -16.29
C SER A 63 -9.32 -1.64 -16.16
N LEU A 64 -8.82 -1.77 -14.93
CA LEU A 64 -7.39 -1.90 -14.64
C LEU A 64 -6.90 -3.36 -14.68
N ASP A 65 -7.76 -4.32 -15.07
CA ASP A 65 -7.43 -5.75 -15.13
C ASP A 65 -7.21 -6.27 -16.57
N GLY A 66 -7.09 -5.37 -17.56
CA GLY A 66 -6.98 -5.68 -18.99
C GLY A 66 -5.72 -6.45 -19.43
N GLU A 67 -5.63 -6.83 -20.69
CA GLU A 67 -4.56 -7.73 -21.21
C GLU A 67 -3.13 -7.17 -21.05
N ASP A 68 -2.95 -5.88 -20.74
CA ASP A 68 -1.64 -5.21 -20.73
C ASP A 68 -1.11 -4.75 -19.36
N VAL A 69 -1.73 -5.15 -18.23
CA VAL A 69 -1.28 -4.72 -16.87
C VAL A 69 0.19 -5.04 -16.60
N ASP A 70 0.68 -6.17 -17.11
CA ASP A 70 2.08 -6.56 -16.94
C ASP A 70 3.03 -5.62 -17.72
N ASN A 71 2.59 -5.12 -18.89
CA ASN A 71 3.32 -4.09 -19.64
C ASN A 71 3.22 -2.73 -18.96
N ASP A 72 2.05 -2.34 -18.44
CA ASP A 72 1.90 -1.09 -17.69
C ASP A 72 2.81 -1.07 -16.45
N ILE A 73 2.92 -2.21 -15.74
CA ILE A 73 3.87 -2.36 -14.64
C ILE A 73 5.31 -2.28 -15.15
N CYS A 74 5.64 -2.89 -16.29
CA CYS A 74 6.96 -2.74 -16.91
C CYS A 74 7.27 -1.27 -17.21
N THR A 75 6.33 -0.53 -17.80
CA THR A 75 6.45 0.90 -18.09
C THR A 75 6.61 1.72 -16.81
N PHE A 76 5.82 1.43 -15.78
CA PHE A 76 5.97 2.04 -14.45
C PHE A 76 7.37 1.80 -13.87
N LEU A 77 7.89 0.58 -13.93
CA LEU A 77 9.23 0.24 -13.45
C LEU A 77 10.30 0.97 -14.26
N GLN A 78 10.21 0.96 -15.60
CA GLN A 78 11.13 1.70 -16.48
C GLN A 78 11.20 3.18 -16.14
N HIS A 79 10.03 3.81 -15.94
CA HIS A 79 9.93 5.20 -15.53
C HIS A 79 10.55 5.41 -14.14
N SER A 80 10.21 4.55 -13.16
CA SER A 80 10.74 4.63 -11.80
C SER A 80 12.26 4.49 -11.74
N PHE A 81 12.85 3.61 -12.54
CA PHE A 81 14.31 3.49 -12.65
C PHE A 81 14.96 4.67 -13.37
N THR A 82 14.25 5.31 -14.29
CA THR A 82 14.70 6.56 -14.91
C THR A 82 14.76 7.68 -13.87
N GLU A 83 13.73 7.82 -13.06
CA GLU A 83 13.69 8.79 -11.94
C GLU A 83 14.76 8.50 -10.88
N LEU A 84 15.00 7.22 -10.58
CA LEU A 84 16.10 6.82 -9.69
C LEU A 84 17.45 7.27 -10.26
N ARG A 85 17.71 7.05 -11.55
CA ARG A 85 18.96 7.46 -12.20
C ARG A 85 19.12 8.98 -12.27
N ASN A 86 18.02 9.73 -12.40
CA ASN A 86 18.08 11.20 -12.34
C ASN A 86 18.64 11.69 -10.99
N ARG A 87 18.38 10.96 -9.90
CA ARG A 87 18.93 11.23 -8.56
C ARG A 87 20.27 10.53 -8.29
N HIS A 88 20.53 9.42 -8.98
CA HIS A 88 21.75 8.64 -8.87
C HIS A 88 22.35 8.40 -10.28
N PRO A 89 23.09 9.38 -10.84
CA PRO A 89 23.57 9.31 -12.23
C PRO A 89 24.42 8.07 -12.54
N ASP A 90 25.14 7.54 -11.55
CA ASP A 90 25.98 6.35 -11.68
C ASP A 90 25.20 5.02 -11.63
N PHE A 91 23.88 5.06 -11.42
CA PHE A 91 23.04 3.86 -11.38
C PHE A 91 22.82 3.30 -12.80
N PRO A 92 23.20 2.04 -13.09
CA PRO A 92 23.05 1.48 -14.42
C PRO A 92 21.58 1.25 -14.76
N GLN A 93 21.20 1.51 -16.02
CA GLN A 93 19.87 1.14 -16.51
C GLN A 93 19.65 -0.38 -16.34
N PRO A 94 18.59 -0.82 -15.65
CA PRO A 94 18.28 -2.24 -15.55
C PRO A 94 18.02 -2.84 -16.94
N THR A 95 18.48 -4.06 -17.14
CA THR A 95 18.22 -4.83 -18.36
C THR A 95 16.73 -5.11 -18.51
N ALA A 96 16.27 -5.29 -19.76
CA ALA A 96 14.88 -5.65 -20.04
C ALA A 96 14.46 -6.92 -19.26
N ASP A 97 15.33 -7.92 -19.17
CA ASP A 97 15.10 -9.14 -18.38
C ASP A 97 14.81 -8.85 -16.89
N LYS A 98 15.58 -7.97 -16.24
CA LYS A 98 15.34 -7.59 -14.85
C LYS A 98 14.01 -6.88 -14.66
N LEU A 99 13.63 -6.03 -15.61
CA LEU A 99 12.36 -5.30 -15.59
C LEU A 99 11.16 -6.26 -15.76
N THR A 100 11.19 -7.10 -16.79
CA THR A 100 10.17 -8.13 -17.03
C THR A 100 10.05 -9.06 -15.83
N ARG A 101 11.19 -9.44 -15.23
CA ARG A 101 11.20 -10.25 -14.02
C ARG A 101 10.47 -9.57 -12.87
N LEU A 102 10.83 -8.34 -12.53
CA LEU A 102 10.16 -7.59 -11.45
C LEU A 102 8.68 -7.38 -11.73
N ALA A 103 8.29 -7.09 -12.97
CA ALA A 103 6.89 -6.96 -13.37
C ALA A 103 6.12 -8.28 -13.16
N ASN A 104 6.68 -9.40 -13.60
CA ASN A 104 6.10 -10.72 -13.36
C ASN A 104 5.94 -11.03 -11.87
N ARG A 105 6.91 -10.63 -11.01
CA ARG A 105 6.82 -10.80 -9.56
C ARG A 105 5.80 -9.85 -8.91
N ALA A 106 5.53 -8.70 -9.52
CA ALA A 106 4.46 -7.81 -9.08
C ALA A 106 3.08 -8.45 -9.26
N GLY A 107 2.95 -9.45 -10.13
CA GLY A 107 1.73 -10.27 -10.26
C GLY A 107 0.50 -9.42 -10.55
N ARG A 108 0.62 -8.48 -11.49
CA ARG A 108 -0.44 -7.53 -11.88
C ARG A 108 -0.90 -6.57 -10.77
N ARG A 109 -0.08 -6.35 -9.75
CA ARG A 109 -0.39 -5.43 -8.63
C ARG A 109 0.62 -4.27 -8.59
N PHE A 110 0.18 -3.07 -8.98
CA PHE A 110 0.98 -1.86 -8.88
C PHE A 110 1.52 -1.59 -7.48
N ILE A 111 0.74 -1.93 -6.44
CA ILE A 111 1.22 -1.75 -5.06
C ILE A 111 2.48 -2.59 -4.76
N VAL A 112 2.59 -3.78 -5.34
CA VAL A 112 3.76 -4.65 -5.19
C VAL A 112 4.95 -4.01 -5.90
N ALA A 113 4.79 -3.61 -7.16
CA ALA A 113 5.83 -2.92 -7.93
C ALA A 113 6.28 -1.59 -7.27
N SER A 114 5.34 -0.79 -6.77
CA SER A 114 5.62 0.45 -6.05
C SER A 114 6.38 0.20 -4.75
N THR A 115 6.01 -0.83 -4.00
CA THR A 115 6.71 -1.23 -2.77
C THR A 115 8.13 -1.69 -3.09
N MET A 116 8.33 -2.49 -4.15
CA MET A 116 9.65 -2.90 -4.63
C MET A 116 10.51 -1.67 -4.94
N MET A 117 9.98 -0.69 -5.69
CA MET A 117 10.73 0.52 -6.03
C MET A 117 11.07 1.36 -4.80
N LYS A 118 10.15 1.54 -3.85
CA LYS A 118 10.43 2.24 -2.58
C LYS A 118 11.44 1.52 -1.70
N PHE A 119 11.56 0.20 -1.82
CA PHE A 119 12.60 -0.57 -1.15
C PHE A 119 13.96 -0.40 -1.83
N VAL A 120 14.00 -0.41 -3.17
CA VAL A 120 15.22 -0.15 -3.96
C VAL A 120 15.73 1.26 -3.71
N ASP A 121 14.81 2.20 -3.64
CA ASP A 121 15.05 3.63 -3.50
C ASP A 121 14.67 4.13 -2.11
N ASP A 122 15.31 3.57 -1.08
CA ASP A 122 15.02 3.96 0.30
C ASP A 122 15.75 5.24 0.75
N GLY A 123 16.54 5.85 -0.15
CA GLY A 123 17.31 7.07 0.08
C GLY A 123 18.39 6.97 1.16
N TYR A 124 18.76 5.76 1.58
CA TYR A 124 19.76 5.55 2.65
C TYR A 124 20.82 4.51 2.26
N ASN A 125 20.39 3.40 1.65
CA ASN A 125 21.28 2.34 1.19
C ASN A 125 21.65 2.55 -0.27
N ASP A 126 22.72 1.89 -0.73
CA ASP A 126 23.09 1.91 -2.15
C ASP A 126 21.97 1.23 -2.97
N PRO A 127 21.34 1.94 -3.94
CA PRO A 127 20.23 1.38 -4.71
C PRO A 127 20.63 0.15 -5.54
N ARG A 128 21.91 -0.04 -5.85
CA ARG A 128 22.42 -1.24 -6.55
C ARG A 128 22.34 -2.47 -5.66
N ASP A 129 22.76 -2.33 -4.41
CA ASP A 129 22.68 -3.40 -3.42
C ASP A 129 21.22 -3.73 -3.09
N ARG A 130 20.38 -2.70 -2.96
CA ARG A 130 18.94 -2.87 -2.71
C ARG A 130 18.20 -3.51 -3.88
N LEU A 131 18.53 -3.15 -5.13
CA LEU A 131 17.99 -3.82 -6.31
C LEU A 131 18.41 -5.30 -6.35
N LYS A 132 19.70 -5.59 -6.09
CA LYS A 132 20.19 -6.98 -6.04
C LYS A 132 19.43 -7.79 -4.98
N LEU A 133 19.31 -7.25 -3.78
CA LEU A 133 18.56 -7.88 -2.69
C LEU A 133 17.08 -8.06 -3.05
N MET A 134 16.43 -7.07 -3.66
CA MET A 134 15.03 -7.20 -4.10
C MET A 134 14.84 -8.31 -5.14
N LEU A 135 15.77 -8.43 -6.10
CA LEU A 135 15.74 -9.54 -7.06
C LEU A 135 15.90 -10.89 -6.34
N GLU A 136 16.82 -10.98 -5.37
CA GLU A 136 17.03 -12.19 -4.57
C GLU A 136 15.81 -12.57 -3.74
N LEU A 137 15.23 -11.63 -2.99
CA LEU A 137 14.02 -11.84 -2.19
C LEU A 137 12.86 -12.29 -3.06
N THR A 138 12.74 -11.72 -4.25
CA THR A 138 11.64 -12.03 -5.15
C THR A 138 11.92 -13.24 -6.03
N ASN A 139 13.10 -13.88 -5.98
CA ASN A 139 13.50 -15.00 -6.84
C ASN A 139 12.54 -16.21 -6.79
N GLU A 140 11.88 -16.43 -5.65
CA GLU A 140 11.01 -17.57 -5.39
C GLU A 140 9.52 -17.23 -5.44
N LEU A 141 9.18 -15.92 -5.50
CA LEU A 141 7.77 -15.50 -5.55
C LEU A 141 7.13 -15.88 -6.88
N LEU A 142 6.10 -16.72 -6.85
CA LEU A 142 5.31 -16.99 -8.04
C LEU A 142 4.54 -15.72 -8.48
N PRO A 143 4.26 -15.53 -9.78
CA PRO A 143 3.35 -14.47 -10.21
C PRO A 143 2.01 -14.58 -9.47
N GLY A 144 1.55 -13.46 -8.90
CA GLY A 144 0.32 -13.45 -8.10
C GLY A 144 0.46 -13.95 -6.66
N THR A 145 1.69 -14.17 -6.16
CA THR A 145 1.92 -14.43 -4.73
C THR A 145 1.26 -13.35 -3.87
N GLU A 146 0.76 -13.75 -2.71
CA GLU A 146 0.10 -12.86 -1.77
C GLU A 146 0.99 -11.65 -1.44
N VAL A 147 0.43 -10.44 -1.48
CA VAL A 147 1.14 -9.17 -1.21
C VAL A 147 1.89 -9.24 0.13
N HIS A 148 1.32 -9.96 1.10
CA HIS A 148 1.91 -10.20 2.42
C HIS A 148 3.24 -10.93 2.39
N GLU A 149 3.48 -11.81 1.42
CA GLU A 149 4.75 -12.52 1.31
C GLU A 149 5.89 -11.57 0.91
N LEU A 150 5.64 -10.61 0.01
CA LEU A 150 6.62 -9.55 -0.25
C LEU A 150 6.91 -8.76 1.03
N TYR A 151 5.88 -8.43 1.81
CA TYR A 151 6.04 -7.70 3.06
C TYR A 151 6.85 -8.47 4.10
N ASN A 152 6.60 -9.78 4.25
CA ASN A 152 7.40 -10.68 5.09
C ASN A 152 8.88 -10.64 4.68
N ARG A 153 9.15 -10.75 3.37
CA ARG A 153 10.52 -10.77 2.83
C ARG A 153 11.24 -9.43 2.97
N ILE A 154 10.52 -8.32 2.89
CA ILE A 154 11.12 -7.00 3.17
C ILE A 154 11.40 -6.86 4.66
N LEU A 155 10.46 -7.23 5.53
CA LEU A 155 10.64 -7.13 6.98
C LEU A 155 11.78 -7.99 7.49
N SER A 156 12.02 -9.18 6.90
CA SER A 156 13.14 -10.04 7.27
C SER A 156 14.51 -9.42 7.00
N THR A 157 14.59 -8.34 6.20
CA THR A 157 15.82 -7.57 5.99
C THR A 157 16.12 -6.55 7.09
N CYS A 158 15.16 -6.27 7.97
CA CYS A 158 15.37 -5.37 9.10
C CYS A 158 16.30 -6.02 10.13
N SER A 159 17.05 -5.20 10.86
CA SER A 159 17.96 -5.67 11.91
C SER A 159 17.26 -6.48 13.00
N ASP A 160 16.01 -6.13 13.30
CA ASP A 160 15.11 -6.89 14.16
C ASP A 160 13.72 -6.93 13.51
N PRO A 161 13.39 -7.99 12.74
CA PRO A 161 12.13 -8.10 12.00
C PRO A 161 10.88 -8.09 12.90
N ASN A 162 10.96 -8.73 14.07
CA ASN A 162 9.85 -8.78 15.02
C ASN A 162 9.58 -7.39 15.59
N ARG A 163 10.64 -6.66 15.92
CA ARG A 163 10.54 -5.29 16.39
C ARG A 163 10.03 -4.33 15.31
N ALA A 164 10.49 -4.51 14.09
CA ALA A 164 10.01 -3.75 12.94
C ALA A 164 8.51 -3.97 12.70
N TYR A 165 8.05 -5.22 12.77
CA TYR A 165 6.62 -5.53 12.66
C TYR A 165 5.80 -4.93 13.81
N GLN A 166 6.30 -4.96 15.05
CA GLN A 166 5.62 -4.33 16.19
C GLN A 166 5.40 -2.83 15.96
N HIS A 167 6.45 -2.11 15.57
CA HIS A 167 6.36 -0.67 15.28
C HIS A 167 5.45 -0.38 14.09
N LEU A 168 5.51 -1.18 13.03
CA LEU A 168 4.57 -1.08 11.91
C LEU A 168 3.12 -1.26 12.36
N SER A 169 2.84 -2.25 13.21
CA SER A 169 1.51 -2.54 13.74
C SER A 169 0.97 -1.42 14.62
N ILE A 170 1.84 -0.80 15.41
CA ILE A 170 1.48 0.37 16.23
C ILE A 170 1.12 1.56 15.33
N VAL A 171 1.96 1.89 14.34
CA VAL A 171 1.70 2.98 13.38
C VAL A 171 0.42 2.74 12.60
N ALA A 172 0.15 1.48 12.22
CA ALA A 172 -1.06 1.10 11.50
C ALA A 172 -2.33 1.26 12.35
N ALA A 173 -2.23 1.11 13.67
CA ALA A 173 -3.34 1.21 14.62
C ALA A 173 -3.60 2.62 15.17
N LEU A 174 -2.74 3.60 14.85
CA LEU A 174 -2.96 5.00 15.21
C LEU A 174 -4.22 5.53 14.54
N ALA A 175 -5.07 6.22 15.32
CA ALA A 175 -6.27 6.88 14.81
C ALA A 175 -5.89 8.01 13.83
N ASP A 176 -4.95 8.86 14.24
CA ASP A 176 -4.37 9.92 13.42
C ASP A 176 -2.86 9.68 13.24
N PRO A 177 -2.31 9.95 12.04
CA PRO A 177 -0.87 9.92 11.82
C PRO A 177 -0.12 10.84 12.80
N LEU A 178 0.94 10.32 13.42
CA LEU A 178 1.75 11.06 14.40
C LEU A 178 3.20 11.23 13.92
N PRO A 179 3.89 12.31 14.31
CA PRO A 179 5.33 12.44 14.12
C PRO A 179 6.11 11.40 14.95
N ILE A 180 7.30 11.04 14.49
CA ILE A 180 8.16 10.03 15.15
C ILE A 180 8.40 10.35 16.63
N SER A 181 8.59 11.63 16.95
CA SER A 181 8.80 12.11 18.33
C SER A 181 7.59 11.84 19.22
N GLN A 182 6.37 12.03 18.71
CA GLN A 182 5.14 11.76 19.44
C GLN A 182 4.88 10.26 19.59
N ILE A 183 5.16 9.45 18.56
CA ILE A 183 5.08 7.99 18.65
C ILE A 183 6.06 7.48 19.72
N SER A 184 7.28 7.98 19.72
CA SER A 184 8.30 7.64 20.72
C SER A 184 7.87 8.05 22.14
N LYS A 185 7.33 9.26 22.32
CA LYS A 185 6.77 9.73 23.62
C LYS A 185 5.61 8.82 24.08
N LEU A 186 4.69 8.48 23.19
CA LEU A 186 3.54 7.63 23.46
C LEU A 186 3.97 6.25 23.97
N LEU A 187 4.91 5.63 23.26
CA LEU A 187 5.45 4.31 23.61
C LEU A 187 6.37 4.31 24.84
N GLY A 188 6.86 5.48 25.27
CA GLY A 188 7.65 5.66 26.49
C GLY A 188 9.09 5.15 26.37
N PRO A 189 9.90 5.26 27.44
CA PRO A 189 11.35 5.02 27.39
C PRO A 189 11.74 3.58 27.05
N GLY A 190 10.86 2.61 27.29
CA GLY A 190 11.05 1.23 26.82
C GLY A 190 10.76 1.12 25.33
N GLN A 191 9.48 1.03 24.97
CA GLN A 191 9.06 0.75 23.61
C GLN A 191 9.39 1.88 22.61
N GLY A 192 9.48 3.12 23.06
CA GLY A 192 9.70 4.29 22.22
C GLY A 192 11.16 4.54 21.83
N SER A 193 12.12 3.94 22.53
CA SER A 193 13.56 4.27 22.40
C SER A 193 14.15 4.03 21.02
N ASP A 194 13.66 3.02 20.30
CA ASP A 194 14.17 2.57 19.01
C ASP A 194 13.25 2.91 17.83
N VAL A 195 12.13 3.62 18.06
CA VAL A 195 11.13 3.95 17.03
C VAL A 195 11.78 4.62 15.83
N ALA A 196 12.61 5.65 16.05
CA ALA A 196 13.23 6.41 14.97
C ALA A 196 14.16 5.53 14.11
N THR A 197 14.97 4.68 14.73
CA THR A 197 15.88 3.78 14.01
C THR A 197 15.15 2.66 13.29
N THR A 198 14.07 2.13 13.89
CA THR A 198 13.32 1.03 13.31
C THR A 198 12.41 1.49 12.17
N LEU A 199 11.69 2.61 12.32
CA LEU A 199 10.84 3.15 11.26
C LEU A 199 11.63 3.57 10.01
N LYS A 200 12.89 4.01 10.16
CA LYS A 200 13.78 4.29 9.01
C LYS A 200 14.03 3.06 8.13
N GLN A 201 14.01 1.84 8.70
CA GLN A 201 14.16 0.60 7.93
C GLN A 201 12.86 0.23 7.19
N LEU A 202 11.73 0.86 7.53
CA LEU A 202 10.41 0.62 6.97
C LEU A 202 10.00 1.63 5.89
N ARG A 203 10.96 2.36 5.30
CA ARG A 203 10.70 3.37 4.26
C ARG A 203 10.00 2.85 3.00
N SER A 204 10.01 1.54 2.75
CA SER A 204 9.20 0.94 1.67
C SER A 204 7.70 0.86 2.01
N PHE A 205 7.36 0.87 3.30
CA PHE A 205 5.99 0.73 3.79
C PHE A 205 5.32 2.08 4.10
N MET A 206 6.11 3.07 4.49
CA MET A 206 5.61 4.35 4.96
C MET A 206 6.53 5.50 4.55
N ASP A 207 5.92 6.67 4.40
CA ASP A 207 6.63 7.91 4.25
C ASP A 207 7.25 8.32 5.59
N ILE A 208 8.58 8.44 5.58
CA ILE A 208 9.36 8.87 6.73
C ILE A 208 9.87 10.28 6.44
N PRO A 209 9.20 11.32 6.96
CA PRO A 209 9.54 12.70 6.61
C PRO A 209 10.94 13.05 7.12
N ALA A 210 11.64 13.88 6.35
CA ALA A 210 12.95 14.42 6.74
C ALA A 210 12.83 15.34 7.97
N ASP A 211 11.73 16.10 8.04
CA ASP A 211 11.36 16.91 9.19
C ASP A 211 10.56 16.08 10.19
N SER A 212 11.11 15.92 11.40
CA SER A 212 10.55 15.10 12.46
C SER A 212 9.29 15.67 13.11
N SER A 213 8.86 16.89 12.73
CA SER A 213 7.58 17.47 13.12
C SER A 213 6.40 16.99 12.28
N HIS A 214 6.66 16.41 11.09
CA HIS A 214 5.63 15.91 10.20
C HIS A 214 5.23 14.47 10.56
N PRO A 215 3.97 14.08 10.33
CA PRO A 215 3.48 12.76 10.66
C PRO A 215 4.01 11.66 9.73
N VAL A 216 4.18 10.46 10.28
CA VAL A 216 4.51 9.25 9.51
C VAL A 216 3.24 8.68 8.89
N ASN A 217 3.26 8.43 7.57
CA ASN A 217 2.10 7.94 6.84
C ASN A 217 2.38 6.63 6.12
N ILE A 218 1.56 5.61 6.37
CA ILE A 218 1.62 4.35 5.62
C ILE A 218 1.12 4.60 4.18
N TYR A 219 1.88 4.14 3.18
CA TYR A 219 1.58 4.46 1.78
C TYR A 219 0.29 3.87 1.26
N HIS A 220 -0.14 2.72 1.78
CA HIS A 220 -1.25 1.97 1.20
C HIS A 220 -2.00 1.12 2.24
N SER A 221 -3.31 0.98 2.04
CA SER A 221 -4.20 0.23 2.94
C SER A 221 -3.81 -1.24 3.10
N SER A 222 -3.30 -1.91 2.06
CA SER A 222 -2.83 -3.30 2.16
C SER A 222 -1.72 -3.51 3.20
N ILE A 223 -0.92 -2.48 3.47
CA ILE A 223 0.11 -2.53 4.52
C ILE A 223 -0.55 -2.44 5.90
N ARG A 224 -1.61 -1.63 6.04
CA ARG A 224 -2.42 -1.60 7.26
C ARG A 224 -3.13 -2.94 7.46
N ASP A 225 -3.72 -3.51 6.42
CA ASP A 225 -4.38 -4.83 6.48
C ASP A 225 -3.38 -5.92 6.93
N TYR A 226 -2.18 -5.89 6.37
CA TYR A 226 -1.08 -6.78 6.76
C TYR A 226 -0.68 -6.62 8.24
N ALA A 227 -0.56 -5.38 8.72
CA ALA A 227 -0.12 -5.08 10.07
C ALA A 227 -1.23 -5.23 11.14
N SER A 228 -2.50 -5.23 10.73
CA SER A 228 -3.64 -5.29 11.65
C SER A 228 -3.95 -6.70 12.13
N ASN A 229 -3.46 -7.74 11.44
CA ASN A 229 -3.67 -9.13 11.82
C ASN A 229 -2.34 -9.89 11.79
N SER A 230 -1.92 -10.40 12.95
CA SER A 230 -0.69 -11.17 13.09
C SER A 230 -0.66 -12.44 12.23
N SER A 231 -1.80 -13.00 11.84
CA SER A 231 -1.83 -14.16 10.93
C SER A 231 -1.36 -13.84 9.51
N ASN A 232 -1.35 -12.56 9.12
CA ASN A 232 -0.86 -12.13 7.81
C ASN A 232 0.68 -12.09 7.77
N CYS A 233 1.34 -12.04 8.93
CA CYS A 233 2.79 -12.02 9.06
C CYS A 233 3.30 -13.40 9.47
N SER A 234 4.19 -13.97 8.65
CA SER A 234 4.72 -15.33 8.86
C SER A 234 6.15 -15.32 9.43
N LEU A 235 6.54 -14.24 10.10
CA LEU A 235 7.90 -14.13 10.68
C LEU A 235 8.09 -15.11 11.85
N PRO A 236 9.23 -15.83 11.91
CA PRO A 236 9.51 -16.73 13.03
C PRO A 236 9.61 -16.00 14.37
N GLY A 237 8.99 -16.57 15.41
CA GLY A 237 9.06 -16.03 16.77
C GLY A 237 8.23 -14.78 17.02
N LEU A 238 7.35 -14.41 16.08
CA LEU A 238 6.46 -13.27 16.22
C LEU A 238 5.57 -13.43 17.45
N GLN A 239 5.67 -12.48 18.37
CA GLN A 239 4.78 -12.41 19.51
C GLN A 239 3.49 -11.69 19.10
N PRO A 240 2.30 -12.20 19.49
CA PRO A 240 1.05 -11.49 19.28
C PRO A 240 1.14 -10.09 19.90
N ILE A 241 0.85 -9.06 19.10
CA ILE A 241 0.74 -7.69 19.59
C ILE A 241 -0.74 -7.28 19.56
N LEU A 242 -1.23 -6.67 20.64
CA LEU A 242 -2.50 -5.94 20.66
C LEU A 242 -2.17 -4.44 20.62
N PRO A 243 -1.98 -3.85 19.43
CA PRO A 243 -1.51 -2.48 19.31
C PRO A 243 -2.48 -1.48 19.95
N HIS A 244 -3.80 -1.71 19.83
CA HIS A 244 -4.80 -0.87 20.50
C HIS A 244 -4.71 -0.90 22.03
N SER A 245 -4.47 -2.06 22.63
CA SER A 245 -4.31 -2.17 24.09
C SER A 245 -3.05 -1.44 24.56
N LEU A 246 -1.95 -1.57 23.81
CA LEU A 246 -0.71 -0.85 24.08
C LEU A 246 -0.92 0.67 23.95
N LEU A 247 -1.54 1.12 22.86
CA LEU A 247 -1.84 2.54 22.63
C LEU A 247 -2.75 3.12 23.71
N ALA A 248 -3.79 2.39 24.13
CA ALA A 248 -4.68 2.81 25.21
C ALA A 248 -3.92 2.97 26.54
N TYR A 249 -3.13 1.96 26.93
CA TYR A 249 -2.29 2.01 28.13
C TYR A 249 -1.31 3.19 28.08
N SER A 250 -0.60 3.34 26.96
CA SER A 250 0.34 4.43 26.71
C SER A 250 -0.31 5.81 26.81
N SER A 251 -1.54 5.95 26.29
CA SER A 251 -2.30 7.20 26.35
C SER A 251 -2.68 7.55 27.79
N PHE A 252 -3.20 6.59 28.56
CA PHE A 252 -3.52 6.80 29.97
C PHE A 252 -2.28 7.15 30.80
N ARG A 253 -1.14 6.51 30.52
CA ARG A 253 0.13 6.84 31.18
C ARG A 253 0.50 8.30 30.97
N LEU A 254 0.42 8.81 29.74
CA LEU A 254 0.73 10.22 29.46
C LEU A 254 -0.25 11.19 30.12
N MET A 255 -1.54 10.84 30.18
CA MET A 255 -2.56 11.68 30.84
C MET A 255 -2.39 11.80 32.36
N ILE A 256 -1.63 10.90 32.99
CA ILE A 256 -1.34 10.91 34.43
C ILE A 256 -0.01 11.63 34.72
N GLU A 257 0.90 11.67 33.75
CA GLU A 257 2.23 12.30 33.87
C GLU A 257 2.22 13.82 33.56
N ASP A 258 1.21 14.32 32.84
CA ASP A 258 0.96 15.76 32.55
C ASP A 258 0.01 16.40 33.59
#